data_AF-A0AAX2GE65-F1
#
_entry.id   AF-A0AAX2GE65-F1
#
_cell.length_a   1.000
_cell.length_b   1.000
_cell.length_c   1.000
_cell.angle_alpha   90.00
_cell.angle_beta   90.00
_cell.angle_gamma   90.00
#
_symmetry.space_group_name_H-M   'P 1'
#
loop_
_entity.id
_entity.type
_entity.pdbx_description
1 polymer ?
#
loop_
_entity_poly.entity_id
_entity_poly.type
_entity_poly.pdbx_seq_one_letter_code
_entity_poly.pdbx_strand_id
1 'polypeptide(L)'
;MALYAVNDIRSTIITLVIGIADIFVLLPAFANPVQPIYMYIIVPPVAFLNVWAIWIVINPRKRQLQYTLFRGVFGIVCSVGLLVITQKFAYEMLGLQTPIYFIFSIGLYIFALYYYYKNHIKKLQESIKKIKIIEKKL
;
A
#
# COMPACT_ATOMS: atom_id res chain seq x y z
N MET A 1 20.71 9.20 15.84
CA MET A 1 19.46 9.47 16.58
C MET A 1 18.41 8.47 16.10
N ALA A 2 17.85 7.62 16.98
CA ALA A 2 16.85 6.64 16.56
C ALA A 2 15.49 7.33 16.40
N LEU A 3 14.99 7.42 15.16
CA LEU A 3 13.75 8.14 14.82
C LEU A 3 12.46 7.49 15.34
N TYR A 4 12.50 6.20 15.71
CA TYR A 4 11.36 5.45 16.25
C TYR A 4 11.84 4.39 17.26
N ALA A 5 11.03 4.16 18.30
CA ALA A 5 11.29 3.08 19.27
C ALA A 5 11.13 1.70 18.60
N VAL A 6 12.02 0.77 18.94
CA VAL A 6 12.06 -0.57 18.33
C VAL A 6 10.74 -1.33 18.46
N ASN A 7 10.06 -1.21 19.61
CA ASN A 7 8.76 -1.84 19.84
C ASN A 7 7.63 -1.21 19.00
N ASP A 8 7.74 0.08 18.68
CA ASP A 8 6.76 0.80 17.88
C ASP A 8 6.81 0.38 16.40
N ILE A 9 8.03 0.13 15.90
CA ILE A 9 8.26 -0.43 14.56
C ILE A 9 7.66 -1.84 14.46
N ARG A 10 7.88 -2.70 15.47
CA ARG A 10 7.33 -4.08 15.47
C ARG A 10 5.81 -4.07 15.52
N SER A 11 5.21 -3.29 16.41
CA SER A 11 3.75 -3.13 16.52
C SER A 11 3.13 -2.61 15.22
N THR A 12 3.78 -1.64 14.58
CA THR A 12 3.27 -1.05 13.35
C THR A 12 3.36 -2.01 12.17
N ILE A 13 4.43 -2.78 12.02
CA ILE A 13 4.55 -3.80 10.96
C ILE A 13 3.49 -4.89 11.15
N ILE A 14 3.32 -5.37 12.38
CA ILE A 14 2.32 -6.38 12.70
C ILE A 14 0.91 -5.86 12.38
N THR A 15 0.60 -4.63 12.79
CA THR A 15 -0.70 -4.00 12.49
C THR A 15 -0.90 -3.78 11.00
N LEU A 16 0.11 -3.34 10.25
CA LEU A 16 0.00 -3.17 8.80
C LEU A 16 -0.25 -4.50 8.10
N VAL A 17 0.57 -5.50 8.40
CA VAL A 17 0.63 -6.73 7.61
C VAL A 17 -0.49 -7.67 8.00
N ILE A 18 -0.56 -8.02 9.28
CA ILE A 18 -1.58 -8.92 9.81
C ILE A 18 -2.93 -8.21 9.90
N GLY A 19 -2.94 -6.95 10.33
CA GLY A 19 -4.18 -6.20 10.51
C GLY A 19 -4.77 -5.67 9.21
N ILE A 20 -3.97 -5.04 8.33
CA ILE A 20 -4.51 -4.36 7.15
C ILE A 20 -4.41 -5.26 5.91
N ALA A 21 -3.24 -5.79 5.56
CA ALA A 21 -3.13 -6.63 4.36
C ALA A 21 -3.87 -7.96 4.50
N ASP A 22 -3.67 -8.70 5.60
CA ASP A 22 -4.26 -10.03 5.70
C ASP A 22 -5.80 -9.98 5.91
N ILE A 23 -6.31 -9.04 6.72
CA ILE A 23 -7.75 -8.93 6.97
C ILE A 23 -8.47 -8.17 5.84
N PHE A 24 -7.94 -7.05 5.34
CA PHE A 24 -8.68 -6.26 4.33
C PHE A 24 -8.38 -6.65 2.89
N VAL A 25 -7.27 -7.35 2.62
CA VAL A 25 -6.91 -7.75 1.26
C VAL A 25 -7.09 -9.26 1.09
N LEU A 26 -6.60 -10.08 2.02
CA LEU A 26 -6.72 -11.54 1.89
C LEU A 26 -8.15 -12.02 2.12
N LEU A 27 -8.81 -11.68 3.23
CA LEU A 27 -10.17 -12.20 3.50
C LEU A 27 -11.17 -11.93 2.36
N PRO A 28 -11.25 -10.70 1.79
CA PRO A 28 -12.21 -10.45 0.71
C PRO A 28 -11.80 -11.15 -0.61
N ALA A 29 -10.51 -11.41 -0.81
CA ALA A 29 -10.04 -12.24 -1.92
C ALA A 29 -10.50 -13.70 -1.78
N PHE A 30 -10.57 -14.23 -0.56
CA PHE A 30 -11.10 -15.58 -0.24
C PHE A 30 -12.63 -15.61 -0.03
N ALA A 31 -13.31 -14.47 0.04
CA ALA A 31 -14.78 -14.42 0.19
C ALA A 31 -15.49 -14.98 -1.05
N ASN A 32 -16.66 -15.60 -0.85
CA ASN A 32 -17.46 -16.21 -1.93
C ASN A 32 -18.11 -15.13 -2.81
N PRO A 33 -18.15 -15.25 -4.16
CA PRO A 33 -17.63 -16.34 -4.99
C PRO A 33 -16.10 -16.35 -5.08
N VAL A 34 -15.53 -17.51 -4.81
CA VAL A 34 -14.08 -17.71 -4.82
C VAL A 34 -13.63 -17.95 -6.25
N GLN A 35 -13.10 -16.90 -6.88
CA GLN A 35 -12.46 -17.04 -8.19
C GLN A 35 -10.94 -17.19 -8.06
N PRO A 36 -10.36 -18.28 -8.61
CA PRO A 36 -8.94 -18.55 -8.47
C PRO A 36 -8.05 -17.51 -9.15
N ILE A 37 -8.55 -16.80 -10.17
CA ILE A 37 -7.81 -15.75 -10.89
C ILE A 37 -7.38 -14.62 -9.93
N TYR A 38 -8.30 -14.13 -9.08
CA TYR A 38 -8.01 -13.02 -8.17
C TYR A 38 -7.10 -13.45 -7.02
N MET A 39 -7.24 -14.70 -6.59
CA MET A 39 -6.40 -15.29 -5.57
C MET A 39 -4.94 -15.40 -6.05
N TYR A 40 -4.72 -15.86 -7.27
CA TYR A 40 -3.36 -15.99 -7.83
C TYR A 40 -2.69 -14.63 -8.05
N ILE A 41 -3.45 -13.56 -8.26
CA ILE A 41 -2.92 -12.19 -8.42
C ILE A 41 -2.57 -11.58 -7.06
N ILE A 42 -3.41 -11.79 -6.02
CA ILE A 42 -3.29 -11.11 -4.72
C ILE A 42 -2.37 -11.88 -3.75
N VAL A 43 -2.43 -13.21 -3.73
CA VAL A 43 -1.71 -14.03 -2.75
C VAL A 43 -0.20 -13.91 -2.87
N PRO A 44 0.44 -13.97 -4.06
CA PRO A 44 1.89 -13.87 -4.16
C PRO A 44 2.46 -12.53 -3.68
N PRO A 45 1.89 -11.35 -4.04
CA PRO A 45 2.32 -10.07 -3.47
C PRO A 45 2.18 -10.00 -1.95
N VAL A 46 1.07 -10.49 -1.40
CA VAL A 46 0.83 -10.43 0.06
C VAL A 46 1.75 -11.41 0.81
N ALA A 47 1.98 -12.60 0.26
CA ALA A 47 2.95 -13.55 0.81
C ALA A 47 4.37 -12.97 0.80
N PHE A 48 4.76 -12.30 -0.28
CA PHE A 48 6.04 -11.59 -0.35
C PHE A 48 6.16 -10.51 0.72
N LEU A 49 5.12 -9.70 0.93
CA LEU A 49 5.09 -8.69 1.99
C LEU A 49 5.19 -9.32 3.38
N ASN A 50 4.51 -10.44 3.62
CA ASN A 50 4.57 -11.18 4.88
C ASN A 50 5.98 -11.67 5.19
N VAL A 51 6.67 -12.29 4.23
CA VAL A 51 8.07 -12.73 4.39
C VAL A 51 8.99 -11.53 4.64
N TRP A 52 8.79 -10.43 3.91
CA TRP A 52 9.60 -9.23 4.07
C TRP A 52 9.35 -8.54 5.41
N ALA A 53 8.12 -8.58 5.92
CA ALA A 53 7.74 -8.07 7.23
C ALA A 53 8.45 -8.84 8.35
N ILE A 54 8.42 -10.18 8.30
CA ILE A 54 9.13 -11.05 9.25
C ILE A 54 10.63 -10.71 9.25
N TRP A 55 11.21 -10.54 8.06
CA TRP A 55 12.61 -10.15 7.90
C TRP A 55 12.92 -8.81 8.58
N ILE A 56 12.06 -7.80 8.47
CA ILE A 56 12.27 -6.50 9.13
C ILE A 56 12.10 -6.60 10.66
N VAL A 57 11.13 -7.39 11.14
CA VAL A 57 10.83 -7.58 12.57
C VAL A 57 11.99 -8.24 13.32
N ILE A 58 12.77 -9.10 12.68
CA ILE A 58 13.95 -9.76 13.30
C ILE A 58 15.04 -8.72 13.65
N ASN A 59 15.21 -7.67 12.84
CA ASN A 59 16.30 -6.70 13.05
C ASN A 59 15.93 -5.24 12.73
N PRO A 60 14.99 -4.64 13.50
CA PRO A 60 14.38 -3.34 13.16
C PRO A 60 15.35 -2.16 13.26
N ARG A 61 16.36 -2.23 14.14
CA ARG A 61 17.26 -1.10 14.44
C ARG A 61 18.25 -0.80 13.30
N LYS A 62 18.71 -1.82 12.57
CA LYS A 62 19.56 -1.67 11.37
C LYS A 62 18.75 -1.46 10.08
N ARG A 63 17.44 -1.74 10.12
CA ARG A 63 16.57 -1.83 8.93
C ARG A 63 15.51 -0.73 8.85
N GLN A 64 15.71 0.40 9.55
CA GLN A 64 14.77 1.53 9.52
C GLN A 64 14.54 2.08 8.11
N LEU A 65 15.59 2.11 7.27
CA LEU A 65 15.47 2.55 5.88
C LEU A 65 14.64 1.56 5.04
N GLN A 66 14.83 0.25 5.26
CA GLN A 66 14.00 -0.79 4.64
C GLN A 66 12.56 -0.74 5.13
N TYR A 67 12.32 -0.37 6.40
CA TYR A 67 10.96 -0.20 6.93
C TYR A 67 10.21 0.97 6.26
N THR A 68 10.87 2.10 5.98
CA THR A 68 10.27 3.21 5.25
C THR A 68 9.91 2.79 3.81
N LEU A 69 10.80 2.08 3.12
CA LEU A 69 10.53 1.50 1.80
C LEU A 69 9.38 0.50 1.85
N PHE A 70 9.37 -0.38 2.86
CA PHE A 70 8.33 -1.38 3.07
C PHE A 70 6.95 -0.74 3.21
N ARG A 71 6.82 0.34 4.01
CA ARG A 71 5.55 1.08 4.14
C ARG A 71 5.03 1.61 2.80
N GLY A 72 5.93 2.10 1.94
CA GLY A 72 5.57 2.56 0.60
C GLY A 72 5.10 1.42 -0.31
N VAL A 73 5.88 0.33 -0.38
CA VAL A 73 5.52 -0.85 -1.19
C VAL A 73 4.23 -1.49 -0.68
N PHE A 74 4.07 -1.62 0.63
CA PHE A 74 2.85 -2.07 1.28
C PHE A 74 1.65 -1.23 0.84
N GLY A 75 1.76 0.09 0.87
CA GLY A 75 0.68 0.99 0.44
C GLY A 75 0.28 0.78 -1.02
N ILE A 76 1.25 0.56 -1.91
CA ILE A 76 0.99 0.28 -3.33
C ILE A 76 0.27 -1.05 -3.48
N VAL A 77 0.79 -2.12 -2.87
CA VAL A 77 0.18 -3.46 -2.94
C VAL A 77 -1.22 -3.46 -2.35
N CYS A 78 -1.42 -2.80 -1.20
CA CYS A 78 -2.73 -2.68 -0.57
C CYS A 78 -3.71 -1.88 -1.46
N SER A 79 -3.24 -0.81 -2.09
CA SER A 79 -4.06 0.01 -2.97
C SER A 79 -4.52 -0.75 -4.22
N VAL A 80 -3.59 -1.46 -4.88
CA VAL A 80 -3.91 -2.32 -6.02
C VAL A 80 -4.80 -3.49 -5.60
N GLY A 81 -4.50 -4.13 -4.48
CA GLY A 81 -5.29 -5.24 -3.93
C GLY A 81 -6.74 -4.83 -3.64
N LEU A 82 -6.95 -3.67 -3.01
CA LEU A 82 -8.30 -3.15 -2.75
C LEU A 82 -9.05 -2.81 -4.04
N LEU A 83 -8.37 -2.30 -5.08
CA LEU A 83 -8.99 -2.07 -6.38
C LEU A 83 -9.46 -3.38 -7.00
N VAL A 84 -8.60 -4.40 -7.01
CA VAL A 84 -8.93 -5.73 -7.56
C VAL A 84 -10.09 -6.38 -6.80
N ILE A 85 -10.11 -6.26 -5.47
CA ILE A 85 -11.21 -6.75 -4.63
C ILE A 85 -12.50 -6.00 -4.93
N THR A 86 -12.45 -4.67 -5.01
CA THR A 86 -13.64 -3.86 -5.31
C THR A 86 -14.23 -4.26 -6.66
N GLN A 87 -13.38 -4.52 -7.65
CA GLN A 87 -13.82 -5.05 -8.93
C GLN A 87 -14.44 -6.44 -8.78
N LYS A 88 -13.79 -7.37 -8.07
CA LYS A 88 -14.38 -8.70 -7.78
C LYS A 88 -15.78 -8.56 -7.17
N PHE A 89 -15.98 -7.71 -6.17
CA PHE A 89 -17.31 -7.49 -5.58
C PHE A 89 -18.31 -6.87 -6.56
N ALA A 90 -17.88 -5.91 -7.38
CA ALA A 90 -18.75 -5.28 -8.38
C ALA A 90 -19.22 -6.25 -9.47
N TYR A 91 -18.32 -7.08 -9.99
CA TYR A 91 -18.62 -8.02 -11.06
C TYR A 91 -19.37 -9.26 -10.55
N GLU A 92 -18.97 -9.78 -9.38
CA GLU A 92 -19.46 -11.05 -8.89
C GLU A 92 -20.63 -10.96 -7.90
N MET A 93 -20.63 -9.99 -6.98
CA MET A 93 -21.72 -9.84 -6.00
C MET A 93 -22.83 -8.92 -6.51
N LEU A 94 -22.47 -7.83 -7.19
CA LEU A 94 -23.43 -6.87 -7.73
C LEU A 94 -23.90 -7.23 -9.15
N GLY A 95 -23.27 -8.22 -9.81
CA GLY A 95 -23.66 -8.70 -11.13
C GLY A 95 -23.51 -7.65 -12.24
N LEU A 96 -22.65 -6.62 -12.05
CA LEU A 96 -22.38 -5.66 -13.13
C LEU A 96 -21.63 -6.37 -14.25
N GLN A 97 -22.32 -6.72 -15.34
CA GLN A 97 -21.68 -7.30 -16.52
C GLN A 97 -21.01 -6.26 -17.44
N THR A 98 -21.04 -4.98 -17.08
CA THR A 98 -20.54 -3.90 -17.95
C THR A 98 -19.03 -3.70 -17.78
N PRO A 99 -18.23 -3.83 -18.85
CA PRO A 99 -16.77 -3.60 -18.81
C PRO A 99 -16.42 -2.11 -18.60
N ILE A 100 -17.39 -1.21 -18.79
CA ILE A 100 -17.27 0.23 -18.58
C ILE A 100 -16.94 0.55 -17.11
N TYR A 101 -17.48 -0.20 -16.15
CA TYR A 101 -17.19 0.03 -14.74
C TYR A 101 -15.70 -0.19 -14.42
N PHE A 102 -15.09 -1.25 -14.96
CA PHE A 102 -13.67 -1.57 -14.84
C PHE A 102 -12.78 -0.46 -15.43
N ILE A 103 -13.08 -0.04 -16.65
CA ILE A 103 -12.32 1.02 -17.35
C ILE A 103 -12.41 2.33 -16.58
N PHE A 104 -13.60 2.69 -16.10
CA PHE A 104 -13.81 3.92 -15.34
C PHE A 104 -13.14 3.87 -13.97
N SER A 105 -13.20 2.74 -13.26
CA SER A 105 -12.55 2.60 -11.94
C SER A 105 -11.03 2.69 -12.07
N ILE A 106 -10.44 2.07 -13.09
CA ILE A 106 -8.99 2.15 -13.35
C ILE A 106 -8.61 3.56 -13.79
N GLY A 107 -9.41 4.18 -14.66
CA GLY A 107 -9.17 5.56 -15.10
C GLY A 107 -9.17 6.55 -13.93
N LEU A 108 -10.17 6.46 -13.05
CA LEU A 108 -10.23 7.27 -11.83
C LEU A 108 -9.07 6.98 -10.88
N TYR A 109 -8.68 5.71 -10.75
CA TYR A 109 -7.55 5.31 -9.92
C TYR A 109 -6.23 5.91 -10.41
N ILE A 110 -5.93 5.80 -11.72
CA ILE A 110 -4.74 6.39 -12.32
C ILE A 110 -4.77 7.92 -12.19
N PHE A 111 -5.93 8.54 -12.40
CA PHE A 111 -6.09 9.98 -12.24
C PHE A 111 -5.83 10.43 -10.80
N ALA A 112 -6.38 9.72 -9.82
CA ALA A 112 -6.16 9.99 -8.40
C ALA A 112 -4.69 9.81 -8.01
N LEU A 113 -4.04 8.75 -8.48
CA LEU A 113 -2.61 8.54 -8.28
C LEU A 113 -1.79 9.67 -8.91
N TYR A 114 -2.08 10.04 -10.14
CA TYR A 114 -1.37 11.12 -10.83
C TYR A 114 -1.48 12.45 -10.07
N TYR A 115 -2.69 12.80 -9.63
CA TYR A 115 -2.91 14.01 -8.85
C TYR A 115 -2.19 13.95 -7.50
N TYR A 116 -2.27 12.81 -6.81
CA TYR A 116 -1.57 12.59 -5.55
C TYR A 116 -0.05 12.76 -5.70
N TYR A 117 0.56 12.08 -6.69
CA TYR A 117 1.99 12.18 -6.97
C TYR A 117 2.41 13.62 -7.32
N LYS A 118 1.66 14.29 -8.20
CA LYS A 118 1.94 15.68 -8.58
C LYS A 118 1.94 16.60 -7.36
N ASN A 119 0.95 16.44 -6.49
CA ASN A 119 0.82 17.28 -5.30
C ASN A 119 1.90 16.96 -4.25
N HIS A 120 2.26 15.68 -4.11
CA HIS A 120 3.29 15.23 -3.19
C HIS A 120 4.69 15.71 -3.61
N ILE A 121 5.03 15.66 -4.90
CA ILE A 121 6.30 16.19 -5.43
C ILE A 121 6.36 17.71 -5.25
N LYS A 122 5.26 18.43 -5.54
CA LYS A 122 5.21 19.87 -5.36
C LYS A 122 5.49 20.27 -3.90
N LYS A 123 4.88 19.55 -2.96
CA LYS A 123 5.07 19.77 -1.51
C LYS A 123 6.49 19.46 -1.06
N LEU A 124 7.12 18.42 -1.61
CA LEU A 124 8.53 18.10 -1.35
C LEU A 124 9.48 19.19 -1.89
N GLN A 125 9.24 19.68 -3.10
CA GLN A 125 10.05 20.77 -3.69
C GLN A 125 9.92 22.07 -2.91
N GLU A 126 8.72 22.43 -2.45
CA GLU A 126 8.49 23.60 -1.60
C GLU A 126 9.23 23.49 -0.26
N SER A 127 9.21 22.30 0.36
CA SER A 127 9.95 22.03 1.60
C SER A 127 11.47 22.19 1.42
N ILE A 128 12.04 21.60 0.36
CA ILE A 128 13.47 21.71 0.04
C ILE A 128 13.86 23.17 -0.22
N LYS A 129 13.02 23.92 -0.96
CA LYS A 129 13.26 25.34 -1.25
C LYS A 129 13.24 26.18 0.03
N LYS A 130 12.33 25.88 0.97
CA LYS A 130 12.23 26.56 2.28
C LYS A 130 13.47 26.29 3.15
N ILE A 131 13.98 25.05 3.17
CA ILE A 131 15.20 24.69 3.91
C ILE A 131 16.42 25.45 3.38
N LYS A 132 16.62 25.48 2.05
CA LYS A 132 17.72 26.24 1.41
C LYS A 132 17.68 27.75 1.70
N ILE A 133 16.49 28.34 1.87
CA ILE A 133 16.34 29.76 2.20
C ILE A 133 16.74 30.03 3.66
N ILE A 134 16.46 29.10 4.56
CA ILE A 134 16.82 29.21 5.98
C ILE A 134 18.34 29.07 6.16
N GLU A 135 18.98 28.10 5.49
CA GLU A 135 20.45 27.95 5.51
C GLU A 135 21.19 29.16 4.94
N LYS A 136 20.62 29.87 3.95
CA LYS A 136 21.22 31.10 3.40
C LYS A 136 21.07 32.35 4.29
N LYS A 137 20.23 32.29 5.33
CA LYS A 137 19.95 33.41 6.24
C LYS A 137 20.72 33.31 7.57
N LEU A 138 21.35 32.17 7.84
CA LEU A 138 22.24 31.94 8.98
C LEU A 138 23.69 32.20 8.57
#